data_AF-A0A841HSN9-F1
#
_entry.id   AF-A0A841HSN9-F1
#
_cell.length_a   1.000
_cell.length_b   1.000
_cell.length_c   1.000
_cell.angle_alpha   90.00
_cell.angle_beta   90.00
_cell.angle_gamma   90.00
#
_symmetry.space_group_name_H-M   'P 1'
#
loop_
_entity.id
_entity.type
_entity.pdbx_description
1 polymer ?
#
loop_
_entity_poly.entity_id
_entity_poly.type
_entity_poly.pdbx_seq_one_letter_code
_entity_poly.pdbx_strand_id
1 'polypeptide(L)'
;MSERNTGLTADPLFVGITRPPMRWGVAYEALLLNLVVTMEVFVMTKNLLTLLIAIPIHGVCALLCARDARFFHLMLLWVRTRLPAYLGTARLWHAASHSPLVLDLPDIYGRRRAVVTVRVQINAIGARRWRV
;
A
#
# COMPACT_ATOMS: atom_id res chain seq x y z
N MET A 1 -15.59 -16.19 26.77
CA MET A 1 -15.36 -14.86 26.19
C MET A 1 -15.48 -14.94 24.67
N SER A 2 -16.72 -14.86 24.17
CA SER A 2 -17.06 -14.88 22.75
C SER A 2 -18.07 -13.78 22.50
N GLU A 3 -17.59 -12.59 22.16
CA GLU A 3 -18.34 -11.57 21.43
C GLU A 3 -17.50 -11.18 20.22
N ARG A 4 -17.60 -11.97 19.16
CA ARG A 4 -17.09 -11.62 17.83
C ARG A 4 -18.31 -11.41 16.94
N ASN A 5 -18.42 -10.23 16.33
CA ASN A 5 -19.46 -9.86 15.39
C ASN A 5 -19.83 -11.01 14.45
N THR A 6 -21.09 -11.46 14.49
CA THR A 6 -21.66 -12.60 13.75
C THR A 6 -21.69 -12.44 12.22
N GLY A 7 -21.06 -11.38 11.69
CA GLY A 7 -21.08 -11.02 10.26
C GLY A 7 -19.74 -10.65 9.64
N LEU A 8 -18.63 -10.70 10.38
CA LEU A 8 -17.29 -10.42 9.83
C LEU A 8 -16.47 -11.72 9.75
N THR A 9 -16.68 -12.46 8.65
CA THR A 9 -15.81 -13.58 8.26
C THR A 9 -14.49 -13.01 7.77
N ALA A 10 -13.45 -13.07 8.60
CA ALA A 10 -12.08 -12.70 8.21
C ALA A 10 -11.24 -13.95 8.00
N ASP A 11 -10.73 -14.15 6.79
CA ASP A 11 -9.81 -15.24 6.49
C ASP A 11 -8.40 -14.93 7.01
N PRO A 12 -7.65 -15.94 7.50
CA PRO A 12 -6.28 -15.75 7.92
C PRO A 12 -5.41 -15.35 6.71
N LEU A 13 -4.81 -14.16 6.77
CA LEU A 13 -3.89 -13.69 5.75
C LEU A 13 -2.52 -14.36 5.95
N PHE A 14 -2.07 -15.13 4.96
CA PHE A 14 -0.70 -15.65 4.90
C PHE A 14 0.28 -14.52 4.57
N VAL A 15 0.60 -13.72 5.58
CA VAL A 15 1.31 -12.45 5.40
C VAL A 15 2.63 -12.66 4.64
N GLY A 16 3.36 -13.74 4.90
CA GLY A 16 4.65 -14.06 4.26
C GLY A 16 4.63 -14.09 2.72
N ILE A 17 3.53 -14.51 2.09
CA ILE A 17 3.44 -14.57 0.61
C ILE A 17 3.07 -13.21 -0.02
N THR A 18 2.64 -12.25 0.82
CA THR A 18 2.14 -10.94 0.38
C THR A 18 3.05 -9.77 0.77
N ARG A 19 4.07 -10.01 1.62
CA ARG A 19 5.04 -8.97 1.97
C ARG A 19 6.10 -8.85 0.88
N PRO A 20 6.58 -7.63 0.59
CA PRO A 20 7.76 -7.45 -0.23
C PRO A 20 8.98 -8.11 0.44
N PRO A 21 10.01 -8.49 -0.33
CA PRO A 21 11.24 -9.03 0.23
C PRO A 21 11.93 -8.00 1.14
N MET A 22 12.27 -8.41 2.35
CA MET A 22 12.91 -7.56 3.36
C MET A 22 14.26 -8.13 3.82
N ARG A 23 15.22 -7.24 4.12
CA ARG A 23 16.54 -7.58 4.66
C ARG A 23 16.88 -6.60 5.79
N TRP A 24 17.38 -7.11 6.91
CA TRP A 24 17.69 -6.31 8.12
C TRP A 24 16.54 -5.40 8.60
N GLY A 25 15.29 -5.85 8.44
CA GLY A 25 14.10 -5.10 8.87
C GLY A 25 13.66 -4.00 7.89
N VAL A 26 14.28 -3.88 6.72
CA VAL A 26 13.96 -2.87 5.69
C VAL A 26 13.58 -3.55 4.37
N ALA A 27 12.64 -2.97 3.62
CA ALA A 27 12.28 -3.44 2.28
C ALA A 27 13.45 -3.26 1.29
N TYR A 28 13.56 -4.15 0.30
CA TYR A 28 14.66 -4.13 -0.66
C TYR A 28 14.80 -2.79 -1.39
N GLU A 29 13.67 -2.15 -1.72
CA GLU A 29 13.62 -0.83 -2.38
C GLU A 29 14.28 0.26 -1.53
N ALA A 30 14.09 0.23 -0.21
CA ALA A 30 14.69 1.20 0.70
C ALA A 30 16.19 0.95 0.93
N LEU A 31 16.61 -0.32 0.94
CA LEU A 31 18.03 -0.65 1.00
C LEU A 31 18.76 -0.12 -0.25
N LEU A 32 18.15 -0.27 -1.42
CA LEU A 32 18.71 0.22 -2.68
C LEU A 32 18.76 1.76 -2.69
N LEU A 33 17.71 2.44 -2.23
CA LEU A 33 17.69 3.89 -2.10
C LEU A 33 18.81 4.39 -1.17
N ASN A 34 18.95 3.77 0.01
CA ASN A 34 20.00 4.11 0.96
C ASN A 34 21.40 3.97 0.34
N LEU A 35 21.63 2.88 -0.39
CA LEU A 35 22.91 2.63 -1.08
C LEU A 35 23.19 3.70 -2.12
N VAL A 36 22.23 4.00 -3.01
CA VAL A 36 22.39 4.99 -4.08
C VAL A 36 22.69 6.38 -3.49
N VAL A 37 21.88 6.83 -2.53
CA VAL A 37 22.05 8.14 -1.90
C VAL A 37 23.40 8.25 -1.18
N THR A 38 23.78 7.22 -0.41
CA THR A 38 25.08 7.24 0.30
C THR A 38 26.24 7.25 -0.70
N MET A 39 26.14 6.49 -1.79
CA MET A 39 27.19 6.40 -2.80
C MET A 39 27.35 7.70 -3.58
N GLU A 40 26.25 8.36 -3.96
CA GLU A 40 26.28 9.67 -4.61
C GLU A 40 26.95 10.73 -3.73
N VAL A 41 26.58 10.78 -2.44
CA VAL A 41 27.19 11.71 -1.48
C VAL A 41 28.68 11.41 -1.28
N PHE A 42 29.06 10.12 -1.22
CA PHE A 42 30.46 9.71 -1.12
C PHE A 42 31.29 10.17 -2.34
N VAL A 43 30.78 9.97 -3.55
CA VAL A 43 31.46 10.40 -4.79
C VAL A 43 31.60 11.92 -4.83
N MET A 44 30.57 12.66 -4.40
CA MET A 44 30.59 14.12 -4.39
C MET A 44 31.59 14.68 -3.37
N THR A 45 31.67 14.09 -2.17
CA THR A 45 32.51 14.59 -1.07
C THR A 45 33.93 14.01 -1.11
N LYS A 46 34.12 12.85 -1.74
CA LYS A 46 35.36 12.06 -1.77
C LYS A 46 35.94 11.76 -0.38
N ASN A 47 35.08 11.70 0.64
CA ASN A 47 35.47 11.48 2.03
C ASN A 47 34.85 10.19 2.56
N LEU A 48 35.67 9.27 3.07
CA LEU A 48 35.22 7.98 3.60
C LEU A 48 34.25 8.10 4.77
N LEU A 49 34.35 9.17 5.57
CA LEU A 49 33.44 9.41 6.70
C LEU A 49 31.98 9.62 6.26
N THR A 50 31.74 9.98 4.99
CA THR A 50 30.37 10.15 4.46
C THR A 50 29.58 8.85 4.41
N LEU A 51 30.24 7.69 4.41
CA LEU A 51 29.57 6.39 4.49
C LEU A 51 28.78 6.21 5.79
N LEU A 52 29.13 6.90 6.88
CA LEU A 52 28.38 6.84 8.13
C LEU A 52 26.95 7.38 7.99
N ILE A 53 26.67 8.19 6.95
CA ILE A 53 25.32 8.72 6.67
C ILE A 53 24.35 7.57 6.31
N ALA A 54 24.83 6.42 5.85
CA ALA A 54 23.99 5.25 5.62
C ALA A 54 23.25 4.80 6.88
N ILE A 55 23.85 4.94 8.07
CA ILE A 55 23.29 4.48 9.35
C ILE A 55 22.00 5.24 9.71
N PRO A 56 22.00 6.59 9.84
CA PRO A 56 20.77 7.31 10.17
C PRO A 56 19.71 7.16 9.08
N ILE A 57 20.09 7.14 7.79
CA ILE A 57 19.13 6.91 6.70
C ILE A 57 18.49 5.52 6.84
N HIS A 58 19.28 4.49 7.10
CA HIS A 58 18.78 3.12 7.27
C HIS A 58 17.86 3.02 8.49
N GLY A 59 18.21 3.70 9.59
CA GLY A 59 17.38 3.79 10.79
C GLY A 59 15.99 4.38 10.49
N VAL A 60 15.93 5.47 9.72
CA VAL A 60 14.64 6.06 9.28
C VAL A 60 13.86 5.08 8.40
N CYS A 61 14.53 4.42 7.45
CA CYS A 61 13.89 3.41 6.61
C CYS A 61 13.32 2.23 7.43
N ALA A 62 14.05 1.76 8.44
CA ALA A 62 13.60 0.70 9.33
C ALA A 62 12.38 1.13 10.15
N LEU A 63 12.35 2.37 10.65
CA LEU A 63 11.19 2.91 11.36
C LEU A 63 9.95 3.00 10.47
N LEU A 64 10.10 3.41 9.21
CA LEU A 64 9.00 3.44 8.24
C LEU A 64 8.50 2.02 7.92
N CYS A 65 9.40 1.07 7.68
CA CYS A 65 9.06 -0.33 7.45
C CYS A 65 8.42 -1.01 8.68
N ALA A 66 8.73 -0.57 9.89
CA ALA A 66 8.09 -1.06 11.11
C ALA A 66 6.62 -0.66 11.22
N ARG A 67 6.22 0.47 10.62
CA ARG A 67 4.81 0.89 10.51
C ARG A 67 4.08 0.13 9.40
N ASP A 68 4.68 0.09 8.20
CA ASP A 68 4.14 -0.64 7.06
C ASP A 68 5.28 -1.18 6.18
N ALA A 69 5.35 -2.49 6.03
CA ALA A 69 6.35 -3.16 5.20
C ALA A 69 6.27 -2.76 3.72
N ARG A 70 5.10 -2.32 3.24
CA ARG A 70 4.83 -1.98 1.83
C ARG A 70 5.05 -0.50 1.54
N PHE A 71 5.45 0.30 2.53
CA PHE A 71 5.57 1.76 2.40
C PHE A 71 6.38 2.18 1.16
N PHE A 72 7.59 1.67 1.01
CA PHE A 72 8.48 2.03 -0.10
C PHE A 72 7.98 1.55 -1.46
N HIS A 73 7.37 0.37 -1.50
CA HIS A 73 6.75 -0.16 -2.71
C HIS A 73 5.58 0.72 -3.19
N LEU A 74 4.68 1.08 -2.27
CA LEU A 74 3.55 1.95 -2.55
C LEU A 74 4.00 3.37 -2.93
N MET A 75 5.02 3.90 -2.24
CA MET A 75 5.62 5.19 -2.57
C MET A 75 6.18 5.19 -3.99
N LEU A 76 6.95 4.16 -4.39
CA LEU A 76 7.49 4.07 -5.74
C LEU A 76 6.40 3.91 -6.79
N LEU A 77 5.36 3.11 -6.50
CA LEU A 77 4.20 2.97 -7.36
C LEU A 77 3.46 4.30 -7.55
N TRP A 78 3.27 5.05 -6.46
CA TRP A 78 2.68 6.38 -6.49
C TRP A 78 3.53 7.35 -7.33
N VAL A 79 4.86 7.36 -7.14
CA VAL A 79 5.76 8.19 -7.93
C VAL A 79 5.62 7.87 -9.41
N ARG A 80 5.64 6.59 -9.80
CA ARG A 80 5.53 6.18 -11.21
C ARG A 80 4.19 6.53 -11.85
N THR A 81 3.09 6.48 -11.10
CA THR A 81 1.74 6.64 -11.65
C THR A 81 1.21 8.07 -11.55
N ARG A 82 1.46 8.75 -10.42
CA ARG A 82 0.89 10.07 -10.13
C ARG A 82 1.83 11.22 -10.45
N LEU A 83 3.15 11.04 -10.33
CA LEU A 83 4.09 12.13 -10.59
C LEU A 83 4.04 12.61 -12.06
N PRO A 84 4.02 11.72 -13.09
CA PRO A 84 3.92 12.17 -14.48
C PRO A 84 2.59 12.87 -14.78
N ALA A 85 1.51 12.33 -14.21
CA ALA A 85 0.20 12.95 -14.34
C ALA A 85 0.22 14.35 -13.72
N TYR A 86 0.75 14.51 -12.51
CA TYR A 86 0.84 15.81 -11.83
C TYR A 86 1.69 16.84 -12.59
N LEU A 87 2.82 16.42 -13.15
CA LEU A 87 3.79 17.31 -13.80
C LEU A 87 3.41 17.72 -15.24
N GLY A 88 2.48 17.02 -15.90
CA GLY A 88 2.09 17.35 -17.28
C GLY A 88 0.58 17.37 -17.48
N THR A 89 -0.01 16.18 -17.45
CA THR A 89 -1.37 15.94 -17.95
C THR A 89 -2.46 16.49 -17.01
N ALA A 90 -2.22 16.56 -15.71
CA ALA A 90 -3.24 16.92 -14.72
C ALA A 90 -3.74 18.35 -14.85
N ARG A 91 -2.91 19.30 -15.29
CA ARG A 91 -3.35 20.70 -15.52
C ARG A 91 -4.24 20.84 -16.75
N LEU A 92 -4.00 20.02 -17.78
CA LEU A 92 -4.75 20.07 -19.02
C LEU A 92 -6.06 19.27 -18.90
N TRP A 93 -5.99 18.06 -18.35
CA TRP A 93 -7.09 17.11 -18.35
C TRP A 93 -7.86 17.05 -17.01
N HIS A 94 -7.33 17.66 -15.94
CA HIS A 94 -7.90 17.62 -14.58
C HIS A 94 -8.21 16.19 -14.06
N ALA A 95 -7.63 15.16 -14.69
CA ALA A 95 -7.85 13.76 -14.39
C ALA A 95 -6.53 12.99 -14.41
N ALA A 96 -6.37 12.12 -13.41
CA ALA A 96 -5.22 11.21 -13.29
C ALA A 96 -5.69 9.76 -13.04
N SER A 97 -6.94 9.45 -13.40
CA SER A 97 -7.57 8.15 -13.21
C SER A 97 -7.33 7.28 -14.44
N HIS A 98 -6.88 6.04 -14.25
CA HIS A 98 -6.66 5.07 -15.34
C HIS A 98 -7.94 4.38 -15.82
N SER A 99 -9.09 4.65 -15.21
CA SER A 99 -10.38 4.07 -15.57
C SER A 99 -11.36 5.17 -16.03
N PRO A 100 -12.08 4.97 -17.15
CA PRO A 100 -13.17 5.86 -17.55
C PRO A 100 -14.42 5.69 -16.68
N LEU A 101 -14.44 4.67 -15.80
CA LEU A 101 -15.55 4.42 -14.90
C LEU A 101 -15.57 5.47 -13.77
N VAL A 102 -16.73 6.09 -13.56
CA VAL A 102 -16.98 6.95 -12.40
C VAL A 102 -16.96 6.08 -11.14
N LEU A 103 -15.80 6.01 -10.48
CA LEU A 103 -15.63 5.34 -9.20
C LEU A 103 -16.04 6.30 -8.08
N ASP A 104 -17.13 5.98 -7.39
CA ASP A 104 -17.52 6.67 -6.15
C ASP A 104 -16.66 6.17 -4.99
N LEU A 105 -15.39 6.59 -4.99
CA LEU A 105 -14.44 6.33 -3.92
C LEU A 105 -14.81 7.17 -2.69
N PRO A 106 -14.65 6.63 -1.47
CA PRO A 106 -14.85 7.39 -0.27
C PRO A 106 -13.81 8.51 -0.18
N ASP A 107 -14.23 9.67 0.34
CA ASP A 107 -13.29 10.76 0.65
C ASP A 107 -12.31 10.36 1.77
N ILE A 108 -11.36 11.24 2.09
CA ILE A 108 -10.40 11.03 3.19
C ILE A 108 -11.06 10.88 4.58
N TYR A 109 -12.33 11.28 4.71
CA TYR A 109 -13.18 11.15 5.89
C TYR A 109 -14.15 9.95 5.79
N GLY A 110 -14.05 9.12 4.74
CA GLY A 110 -14.88 7.94 4.51
C GLY A 110 -16.23 8.20 3.83
N ARG A 111 -16.52 9.42 3.36
CA ARG A 111 -17.83 9.77 2.78
C ARG A 111 -17.92 9.38 1.30
N ARG A 112 -18.99 8.67 0.94
CA ARG A 112 -19.34 8.30 -0.46
C ARG A 112 -20.50 9.15 -0.97
N ARG A 113 -20.56 9.43 -2.26
CA ARG A 113 -21.70 10.15 -2.86
C ARG A 113 -22.90 9.24 -3.10
N ALA A 114 -22.67 7.94 -3.31
CA ALA A 114 -23.69 6.94 -3.58
C ALA A 114 -23.83 5.98 -2.40
N VAL A 115 -25.09 5.64 -2.08
CA VAL A 115 -25.43 4.61 -1.10
C VAL A 115 -25.14 3.23 -1.71
N VAL A 116 -24.21 2.49 -1.10
CA VAL A 116 -23.88 1.11 -1.53
C VAL A 116 -25.11 0.23 -1.32
N THR A 117 -25.80 -0.10 -2.40
CA THR A 117 -26.97 -0.97 -2.37
C THR A 117 -26.52 -2.41 -2.62
N VAL A 118 -26.24 -3.17 -1.57
CA VAL A 118 -25.93 -4.60 -1.69
C VAL A 118 -27.23 -5.36 -1.88
N ARG A 119 -27.52 -5.83 -3.10
CA ARG A 119 -28.60 -6.79 -3.32
C ARG A 119 -28.12 -8.18 -2.92
N VAL A 120 -28.44 -8.57 -1.69
CA VAL A 120 -28.27 -9.97 -1.27
C VAL A 120 -29.41 -10.79 -1.89
N GLN A 121 -29.09 -11.60 -2.90
CA GLN A 121 -30.00 -12.64 -3.38
C GLN A 121 -29.91 -13.82 -2.40
N ILE A 122 -30.82 -13.86 -1.43
CA ILE A 122 -31.00 -15.05 -0.59
C ILE A 122 -31.77 -16.06 -1.43
N ASN A 123 -31.05 -16.95 -2.13
CA ASN A 123 -31.68 -18.15 -2.67
C ASN A 123 -32.12 -19.01 -1.49
N ALA A 124 -33.44 -19.14 -1.30
CA ALA A 124 -34.03 -20.08 -0.35
C ALA A 124 -33.71 -21.50 -0.84
N ILE A 125 -32.58 -22.05 -0.40
CA ILE A 125 -32.21 -23.43 -0.68
C ILE A 125 -33.11 -24.32 0.21
N GLY A 126 -34.22 -24.73 -0.39
CA GLY A 126 -34.88 -26.02 -0.21
C GLY A 126 -35.07 -26.53 1.21
N ALA A 127 -36.22 -26.26 1.80
CA ALA A 127 -36.80 -27.08 2.86
C ALA A 127 -37.11 -28.49 2.32
N ARG A 128 -36.12 -29.39 2.28
CA ARG A 128 -36.37 -30.82 2.08
C ARG A 128 -36.84 -31.42 3.40
N ARG A 129 -38.16 -31.46 3.53
CA ARG A 129 -38.95 -32.19 4.54
C ARG A 129 -38.69 -33.69 4.38
N TRP A 130 -37.89 -34.27 5.26
CA TRP A 130 -37.80 -35.72 5.42
C TRP A 130 -39.08 -36.20 6.11
N ARG A 131 -39.89 -36.99 5.40
CA ARG A 131 -40.97 -37.79 5.98
C ARG A 131 -40.36 -39.15 6.37
N VAL A 132 -40.49 -39.48 7.66
CA VAL A 132 -40.37 -40.82 8.24
C VAL A 132 -41.45 -41.74 7.71
#